data_AF-A0A539D7R9-F1
#
_entry.id   AF-A0A539D7R9-F1
#
_cell.length_a   1.000
_cell.length_b   1.000
_cell.length_c   1.000
_cell.angle_alpha   90.00
_cell.angle_beta   90.00
_cell.angle_gamma   90.00
#
_symmetry.space_group_name_H-M   'P 1'
#
loop_
_entity.id
_entity.type
_entity.pdbx_description
1 polymer ?
#
loop_
_entity_poly.entity_id
_entity_poly.type
_entity_poly.pdbx_seq_one_letter_code
_entity_poly.pdbx_strand_id
1 'polypeptide(L)'
;MIDLIRQGRPNDAPPRLVLNQVGVPGRPEIPAKDFGAALGVHPSLVIPFEPKVFGAAANNGQMILDAGGKSKAGEAFQTLAQIVSRRELPLIAGPKGKAGKGESKSMFSGLFKKKS
;
A
#
# COMPACT_ATOMS: atom_id res chain seq x y z
N MET A 1 6.48 -19.31 -9.24
CA MET A 1 7.48 -18.25 -8.96
C MET A 1 7.55 -17.91 -7.47
N ILE A 2 6.44 -17.50 -6.84
CA ILE A 2 6.43 -17.22 -5.38
C ILE A 2 6.82 -18.44 -4.56
N ASP A 3 6.31 -19.63 -4.91
CA ASP A 3 6.67 -20.86 -4.20
C ASP A 3 8.14 -21.25 -4.38
N LEU A 4 8.72 -20.98 -5.56
CA LEU A 4 10.15 -21.19 -5.81
C LEU A 4 11.01 -20.29 -4.92
N ILE A 5 10.61 -19.02 -4.75
CA ILE A 5 11.31 -18.08 -3.87
C ILE A 5 11.21 -18.52 -2.41
N ARG A 6 10.02 -18.97 -1.96
CA ARG A 6 9.82 -19.51 -0.61
C ARG A 6 10.68 -20.74 -0.35
N GLN A 7 10.73 -21.67 -1.31
CA GLN A 7 11.54 -22.89 -1.21
C GLN A 7 13.05 -22.58 -1.19
N GLY A 8 13.50 -21.63 -2.01
CA GLY A 8 14.92 -21.25 -2.08
C GLY A 8 15.42 -20.41 -0.91
N ARG A 9 14.50 -19.84 -0.10
CA ARG A 9 14.82 -18.99 1.05
C ARG A 9 13.92 -19.31 2.25
N PRO A 10 14.00 -20.53 2.80
CA PRO A 10 13.06 -21.00 3.81
C PRO A 10 13.15 -20.24 5.14
N ASN A 11 14.28 -19.59 5.42
CA ASN A 11 14.53 -18.83 6.65
C ASN A 11 14.29 -17.31 6.49
N ASP A 12 14.03 -16.84 5.28
CA ASP A 12 13.75 -15.43 5.02
C ASP A 12 12.28 -15.09 5.34
N ALA A 13 11.99 -13.80 5.48
CA ALA A 13 10.60 -13.34 5.51
C ALA A 13 9.87 -13.72 4.21
N PRO A 14 8.55 -14.02 4.27
CA PRO A 14 7.78 -14.35 3.07
C PRO A 14 7.91 -13.27 1.98
N PRO A 15 7.92 -13.67 0.69
CA PRO A 15 8.01 -12.73 -0.41
C PRO A 15 6.82 -11.77 -0.41
N ARG A 16 7.12 -10.49 -0.66
CA ARG A 16 6.11 -9.43 -0.76
C ARG A 16 5.73 -9.21 -2.22
N LEU A 17 4.42 -9.12 -2.48
CA LEU A 17 3.90 -8.82 -3.80
C LEU A 17 3.62 -7.32 -3.92
N VAL A 18 4.23 -6.66 -4.90
CA VAL A 18 3.91 -5.28 -5.29
C VAL A 18 3.25 -5.32 -6.66
N LEU A 19 2.05 -4.76 -6.77
CA LEU A 19 1.37 -4.62 -8.05
C LEU A 19 1.69 -3.24 -8.63
N ASN A 20 2.21 -3.20 -9.85
CA ASN A 20 2.57 -1.97 -10.53
C ASN A 20 1.65 -1.72 -11.72
N GLN A 21 1.48 -0.45 -12.10
CA GLN A 21 0.70 -0.03 -13.26
C GLN A 21 -0.78 -0.44 -13.17
N VAL A 22 -1.40 -0.29 -11.99
CA VAL A 22 -2.80 -0.67 -11.76
C VAL A 22 -3.77 0.46 -12.10
N GLY A 23 -4.91 0.13 -12.72
CA GLY A 23 -5.96 1.09 -13.06
C GLY A 23 -5.74 1.81 -14.39
N VAL A 24 -5.17 1.12 -15.39
CA VAL A 24 -4.97 1.65 -16.74
C VAL A 24 -6.33 1.85 -17.42
N PRO A 25 -6.67 3.08 -17.86
CA PRO A 25 -7.95 3.35 -18.53
C PRO A 25 -8.14 2.50 -19.78
N GLY A 26 -9.31 1.86 -19.89
CA GLY A 26 -9.68 1.03 -21.03
C GLY A 26 -8.98 -0.33 -21.10
N ARG A 27 -8.12 -0.67 -20.12
CA ARG A 27 -7.51 -1.99 -20.01
C ARG A 27 -8.33 -2.86 -19.05
N PRO A 28 -8.82 -4.04 -19.47
CA PRO A 28 -9.39 -4.99 -18.53
C PRO A 28 -8.29 -5.52 -17.59
N GLU A 29 -8.54 -5.48 -16.29
CA GLU A 29 -7.59 -5.88 -15.25
C GLU A 29 -8.20 -6.89 -14.29
N ILE A 30 -7.38 -7.82 -13.82
CA ILE A 30 -7.75 -8.71 -12.71
C ILE A 30 -7.72 -7.87 -11.43
N PRO A 31 -8.80 -7.86 -10.61
CA PRO A 31 -8.78 -7.14 -9.34
C PRO A 31 -7.61 -7.57 -8.46
N ALA A 32 -6.95 -6.61 -7.80
CA ALA A 32 -5.76 -6.88 -6.98
C ALA A 32 -5.97 -7.99 -5.92
N LYS A 33 -7.20 -8.05 -5.38
CA LYS A 33 -7.61 -9.08 -4.41
C LYS A 33 -7.58 -10.48 -5.04
N ASP A 34 -8.15 -10.62 -6.23
CA ASP A 34 -8.28 -11.90 -6.92
C ASP A 34 -6.92 -12.36 -7.45
N PHE A 35 -6.10 -11.42 -7.93
CA PHE A 35 -4.71 -11.69 -8.30
C PHE A 35 -3.89 -12.20 -7.12
N GLY A 36 -4.01 -11.57 -5.95
CA GLY A 36 -3.35 -12.02 -4.73
C GLY A 36 -3.83 -13.39 -4.26
N ALA A 37 -5.15 -13.63 -4.30
CA ALA A 37 -5.74 -14.92 -3.92
C ALA A 37 -5.22 -16.07 -4.81
N ALA A 38 -5.12 -15.85 -6.11
CA ALA A 38 -4.56 -16.84 -7.05
C ALA A 38 -3.11 -17.20 -6.74
N LEU A 39 -2.35 -16.29 -6.12
CA LEU A 39 -0.96 -16.49 -5.72
C LEU A 39 -0.79 -16.87 -4.24
N GLY A 40 -1.88 -17.00 -3.48
CA GLY A 40 -1.84 -17.27 -2.04
C GLY A 40 -1.07 -16.21 -1.24
N VAL A 41 -1.10 -14.95 -1.69
CA VAL A 41 -0.43 -13.82 -1.03
C VAL A 41 -1.23 -12.53 -1.16
N HIS A 42 -1.34 -11.76 -0.09
CA HIS A 42 -1.93 -10.43 -0.16
C HIS A 42 -0.91 -9.43 -0.74
N PRO A 43 -1.29 -8.58 -1.72
CA PRO A 43 -0.42 -7.51 -2.19
C PRO A 43 0.00 -6.60 -1.03
N SER A 44 1.31 -6.36 -0.89
CA SER A 44 1.86 -5.46 0.12
C SER A 44 1.73 -3.99 -0.27
N LEU A 45 1.67 -3.70 -1.57
CA LEU A 45 1.57 -2.34 -2.11
C LEU A 45 0.98 -2.39 -3.51
N VAL A 46 0.24 -1.35 -3.88
CA VAL A 46 -0.27 -1.13 -5.24
C VAL A 46 0.21 0.24 -5.73
N ILE A 47 0.87 0.27 -6.87
CA ILE A 47 1.32 1.49 -7.54
C ILE A 47 0.35 1.76 -8.72
N PRO A 48 -0.37 2.89 -8.70
CA PRO A 48 -1.36 3.19 -9.72
C PRO A 48 -0.72 3.58 -11.05
N PHE A 49 -1.49 3.50 -12.13
CA PHE A 49 -1.13 4.02 -13.43
C PHE A 49 -1.12 5.56 -13.42
N GLU A 50 0.08 6.14 -13.41
CA GLU A 50 0.30 7.59 -13.46
C GLU A 50 1.22 7.98 -14.63
N PRO A 51 0.74 7.94 -15.88
CA PRO A 51 1.59 8.05 -17.06
C PRO A 51 2.35 9.39 -17.15
N LYS A 52 1.77 10.48 -16.63
CA LYS A 52 2.42 11.80 -16.63
C LYS A 52 3.66 11.82 -15.74
N VAL A 53 3.56 11.35 -14.51
CA VAL A 53 4.66 11.34 -13.55
C VAL A 53 5.76 10.39 -14.01
N PHE A 54 5.39 9.16 -14.38
CA PHE A 54 6.34 8.17 -14.88
C PHE A 54 7.00 8.60 -16.20
N GLY A 55 6.24 9.20 -17.12
CA GLY A 55 6.76 9.69 -18.39
C GLY A 55 7.73 10.85 -18.21
N ALA A 56 7.39 11.85 -17.38
CA ALA A 56 8.28 12.97 -17.09
C ALA A 56 9.57 12.50 -16.37
N ALA A 57 9.46 11.64 -15.36
CA ALA A 57 10.60 11.07 -14.66
C ALA A 57 11.54 10.31 -15.60
N ALA A 58 11.00 9.44 -16.45
CA ALA A 58 11.79 8.66 -17.40
C ALA A 58 12.48 9.54 -18.45
N ASN A 59 11.77 10.53 -19.01
CA ASN A 59 12.31 11.42 -20.04
C ASN A 59 13.40 12.36 -19.51
N ASN A 60 13.33 12.73 -18.23
CA ASN A 60 14.27 13.67 -17.61
C ASN A 60 15.35 12.97 -16.77
N GLY A 61 15.35 11.64 -16.67
CA GLY A 61 16.30 10.90 -15.83
C GLY A 61 16.17 11.21 -14.33
N GLN A 62 14.96 11.50 -13.87
CA GLN A 62 14.67 11.91 -12.49
C GLN A 62 13.99 10.81 -11.69
N MET A 63 14.11 10.83 -10.36
CA MET A 63 13.34 9.93 -9.52
C MET A 63 11.85 10.31 -9.56
N ILE A 64 10.97 9.33 -9.35
CA ILE A 64 9.51 9.55 -9.27
C ILE A 64 9.16 10.60 -8.20
N LEU A 65 9.92 10.61 -7.10
CA LEU A 65 9.76 11.58 -6.01
C LEU A 65 10.12 13.01 -6.41
N ASP A 66 11.11 13.19 -7.29
CA ASP A 66 11.51 14.51 -7.79
C ASP A 66 10.50 15.03 -8.82
N ALA A 67 10.02 14.13 -9.70
CA ALA A 67 9.06 14.48 -10.75
C ALA A 67 7.63 14.68 -10.23
N GLY A 68 7.27 14.05 -9.12
CA GLY A 68 5.89 14.04 -8.62
C GLY A 68 5.75 13.55 -7.20
N GLY A 69 6.49 14.11 -6.24
CA GLY A 69 6.48 13.64 -4.84
C GLY A 69 5.14 13.68 -4.12
N LYS A 70 4.17 14.46 -4.60
CA LYS A 70 2.78 14.51 -4.09
C LYS A 70 1.81 13.60 -4.87
N SER A 71 2.30 12.84 -5.84
CA SER A 71 1.49 11.86 -6.58
C SER A 71 1.24 10.61 -5.74
N LYS A 72 0.22 9.82 -6.10
CA LYS A 72 -0.02 8.54 -5.43
C LYS A 72 1.11 7.56 -5.70
N ALA A 73 1.73 7.65 -6.88
CA ALA A 73 2.96 6.92 -7.18
C ALA A 73 4.09 7.32 -6.23
N GLY A 74 4.34 8.62 -6.05
CA GLY A 74 5.36 9.15 -5.12
C GLY A 74 5.15 8.68 -3.68
N GLU A 75 3.91 8.76 -3.18
CA GLU A 75 3.52 8.22 -1.87
C GLU A 75 3.78 6.71 -1.78
N ALA A 76 3.39 5.93 -2.81
CA ALA A 76 3.61 4.50 -2.85
C ALA A 76 5.11 4.13 -2.81
N PHE A 77 5.98 4.87 -3.51
CA PHE A 77 7.43 4.67 -3.45
C PHE A 77 8.01 4.99 -2.06
N GLN A 78 7.51 6.03 -1.38
CA GLN A 78 7.88 6.29 0.02
C GLN A 78 7.44 5.17 0.95
N THR A 79 6.20 4.69 0.82
CA THR A 79 5.72 3.54 1.58
C THR A 79 6.56 2.29 1.31
N LEU A 80 6.93 2.02 0.05
CA LEU A 80 7.81 0.91 -0.30
C LEU A 80 9.17 1.04 0.41
N ALA A 81 9.78 2.24 0.36
CA ALA A 81 11.05 2.51 1.01
C ALA A 81 10.99 2.28 2.54
N GLN A 82 9.89 2.66 3.17
CA GLN A 82 9.64 2.41 4.60
C GLN A 82 9.51 0.91 4.90
N ILE A 83 8.74 0.17 4.10
CA ILE A 83 8.55 -1.28 4.23
C ILE A 83 9.90 -2.01 4.14
N VAL A 84 10.73 -1.69 3.14
CA VAL A 84 12.01 -2.39 2.93
C VAL A 84 13.07 -2.00 3.96
N SER A 85 13.04 -0.76 4.46
CA SER A 85 13.95 -0.27 5.49
C SER A 85 13.56 -0.66 6.92
N ARG A 86 12.45 -1.42 7.08
CA ARG A 86 11.87 -1.82 8.39
C ARG A 86 11.53 -0.62 9.28
N ARG A 87 11.28 0.55 8.69
CA ARG A 87 10.71 1.71 9.37
C ARG A 87 9.20 1.60 9.23
N GLU A 88 8.56 0.79 10.07
CA GLU A 88 7.11 0.57 9.94
C GLU A 88 6.30 1.86 10.22
N LEU A 89 5.41 2.22 9.29
CA LEU A 89 4.19 2.96 9.62
C LEU A 89 3.06 1.94 9.84
N PRO A 90 2.25 2.04 10.90
CA PRO A 90 1.23 1.06 11.21
C PRO A 90 0.06 1.09 10.22
N LEU A 91 -0.24 -0.11 9.70
CA LEU A 91 -1.51 -0.66 9.22
C LEU A 91 -2.16 -0.11 7.94
N ILE A 92 -2.06 -0.89 6.85
CA ILE A 92 -3.18 -1.06 5.92
C ILE A 92 -4.19 -1.97 6.60
N ALA A 93 -5.33 -1.42 6.98
CA ALA A 93 -6.45 -2.18 7.51
C ALA A 93 -6.88 -3.24 6.48
N GLY A 94 -6.79 -4.53 6.86
CA GLY A 94 -7.49 -5.60 6.18
C GLY A 94 -9.02 -5.38 6.25
N PRO A 95 -9.80 -6.11 5.44
CA PRO A 95 -11.25 -5.94 5.41
C PRO A 95 -11.81 -6.15 6.82
N LYS A 96 -12.62 -5.20 7.28
CA LYS A 96 -13.31 -5.23 8.58
C LYS A 96 -14.12 -6.51 8.71
N GLY A 97 -13.53 -7.55 9.29
CA GLY A 97 -14.25 -8.60 9.99
C GLY A 97 -15.05 -7.93 11.12
N LYS A 98 -16.31 -8.33 11.26
CA LYS A 98 -17.30 -7.76 12.18
C LYS A 98 -16.69 -7.37 13.54
N ALA A 99 -16.55 -6.08 13.78
CA ALA A 99 -16.30 -5.54 15.11
C ALA A 99 -17.54 -5.83 15.96
N GLY A 100 -17.34 -6.60 17.04
CA GLY A 100 -18.33 -6.74 18.10
C GLY A 100 -18.71 -5.37 18.64
N LYS A 101 -20.00 -5.19 18.97
CA LYS A 101 -20.51 -4.03 19.69
C LYS A 101 -19.76 -3.89 21.02
N GLY A 102 -18.81 -2.96 21.07
CA GLY A 102 -18.23 -2.43 22.30
C GLY A 102 -18.48 -0.92 22.32
N GLU A 103 -19.21 -0.45 23.33
CA GLU A 103 -19.55 0.96 23.55
C GLU A 103 -18.32 1.88 23.46
N SER A 104 -18.26 2.70 22.41
CA SER A 104 -17.33 3.82 22.35
C SER A 104 -17.92 5.00 23.12
N LYS A 105 -17.91 4.94 24.46
CA LYS A 105 -18.13 6.14 25.28
C LYS A 105 -16.92 7.05 25.14
N SER A 106 -17.14 8.14 24.42
CA SER A 106 -16.21 9.24 24.20
C SER A 106 -15.58 9.75 25.51
N MET A 107 -14.29 9.45 25.70
CA MET A 107 -13.43 9.86 26.81
C MET A 107 -13.05 11.36 26.79
N PHE A 108 -13.64 12.17 25.92
CA PHE A 108 -13.29 13.59 25.77
C PHE A 108 -14.47 14.56 25.91
N SER A 109 -15.69 14.07 26.20
CA SER A 109 -16.87 14.95 26.33
C SER A 109 -16.91 15.77 27.64
N GLY A 110 -16.09 15.43 28.64
CA GLY A 110 -16.08 16.08 29.96
C GLY A 110 -15.17 17.30 30.09
N LEU A 111 -14.28 17.58 29.13
CA LEU A 111 -13.18 18.53 29.33
C LEU A 111 -13.46 19.98 28.88
N PHE A 112 -14.65 20.27 28.33
CA PHE A 112 -14.99 21.61 27.80
C PHE A 112 -16.26 22.24 28.35
N LYS A 113 -16.77 21.78 29.51
CA LYS A 113 -17.85 22.49 30.22
C LYS A 113 -17.43 22.91 31.62
N LYS A 114 -16.71 24.03 31.71
CA LYS A 114 -16.86 24.98 32.81
C LYS A 114 -16.45 26.39 32.37
N LYS A 115 -17.45 27.25 32.16
CA LYS A 115 -17.31 28.71 32.25
C LYS A 115 -18.50 29.26 33.02
N SER A 116 -18.25 29.68 34.25
CA SER A 116 -18.92 30.74 35.00
C SER A 116 -17.94 31.15 36.09
#